data_AF-A0A950NJJ8-F1
#
_entry.id   AF-A0A950NJJ8-F1
#
_cell.length_a   1.000
_cell.length_b   1.000
_cell.length_c   1.000
_cell.angle_alpha   90.00
_cell.angle_beta   90.00
_cell.angle_gamma   90.00
#
_symmetry.space_group_name_H-M   'P 1'
#
loop_
_entity.id
_entity.type
_entity.pdbx_description
1 polymer ?
#
loop_
_entity_poly.entity_id
_entity_poly.type
_entity_poly.pdbx_seq_one_letter_code
_entity_poly.pdbx_strand_id
1 'polypeptide(L)'
;MDSDIHPNIAPWLARHPPVPLSAAGAADYGTRAALLPFARRGEVREYLVMRPAAKRPELGPPPFQIAKGKRMAWMNGRWADAKTPPADAEIEELPMAALREGREELGVLPEHIAAWYDCGGFPFASARTGATKRMRVYAAAVGSREEILAHAPAANTTAARQWMTLPEFTQSGRADHAAIVAEIETLLKTAT
;
A
#
# COMPACT_ATOMS: atom_id res chain seq x y z
N MET A 1 -10.80 -0.35 17.54
CA MET A 1 -9.68 0.62 17.53
C MET A 1 -9.85 1.42 16.26
N ASP A 2 -9.98 2.74 16.36
CA ASP A 2 -9.64 3.67 15.27
C ASP A 2 -9.64 5.08 15.86
N SER A 3 -8.56 5.38 16.58
CA SER A 3 -8.11 6.77 16.68
C SER A 3 -7.71 7.19 15.27
N ASP A 4 -8.29 8.28 14.78
CA ASP A 4 -7.87 8.92 13.53
C ASP A 4 -6.34 8.93 13.42
N ILE A 5 -5.80 8.28 12.40
CA ILE A 5 -4.35 8.14 12.17
C ILE A 5 -3.74 9.35 11.49
N HIS A 6 -4.55 10.12 10.77
CA HIS A 6 -4.07 11.24 9.94
C HIS A 6 -3.23 12.25 10.73
N PRO A 7 -3.56 12.60 12.01
CA PRO A 7 -2.72 13.48 12.83
C PRO A 7 -1.30 12.97 13.09
N ASN A 8 -1.08 11.65 13.05
CA ASN A 8 0.25 11.05 13.24
C ASN A 8 1.02 10.93 11.92
N ILE A 9 0.32 10.69 10.81
CA ILE A 9 0.94 10.55 9.49
C ILE A 9 1.42 11.90 8.95
N ALA A 10 0.59 12.94 8.97
CA ALA A 10 0.90 14.22 8.32
C ALA A 10 2.24 14.84 8.80
N PRO A 11 2.52 14.94 10.12
CA PRO A 11 3.80 15.46 10.59
C PRO A 11 4.99 14.56 10.22
N TRP A 12 4.79 13.23 10.18
CA TRP A 12 5.85 12.30 9.78
C TRP A 12 6.21 12.49 8.31
N LEU A 13 5.20 12.57 7.44
CA LEU A 13 5.35 12.82 5.99
C LEU A 13 6.11 14.10 5.70
N ALA A 14 5.79 15.19 6.41
CA ALA A 14 6.47 16.46 6.24
C ALA A 14 7.98 16.38 6.52
N ARG A 15 8.40 15.50 7.44
CA ARG A 15 9.81 15.27 7.78
C ARG A 15 10.48 14.21 6.90
N HIS A 16 9.69 13.32 6.30
CA HIS A 16 10.17 12.17 5.53
C HIS A 16 9.40 12.12 4.20
N PRO A 17 9.63 13.04 3.25
CA PRO A 17 8.99 12.97 1.95
C PRO A 17 9.44 11.71 1.19
N PRO A 18 8.59 11.08 0.35
CA PRO A 18 8.99 9.90 -0.39
C PRO A 18 9.98 10.28 -1.49
N VAL A 19 11.04 9.48 -1.67
CA VAL A 19 12.05 9.71 -2.70
C VAL A 19 11.51 9.24 -4.07
N PRO A 20 11.42 10.11 -5.09
CA PRO A 20 10.91 9.70 -6.39
C PRO A 20 11.89 8.74 -7.10
N LEU A 21 11.39 7.58 -7.52
CA LEU A 21 12.15 6.61 -8.32
C LEU A 21 11.74 6.55 -9.79
N SER A 22 10.54 7.03 -10.10
CA SER A 22 10.05 7.11 -11.46
C SER A 22 10.08 8.56 -11.95
N ALA A 23 10.59 8.75 -13.18
CA ALA A 23 10.52 10.03 -13.89
C ALA A 23 9.09 10.36 -14.35
N ALA A 24 8.13 9.44 -14.20
CA ALA A 24 6.73 9.71 -14.46
C ALA A 24 6.24 10.79 -13.48
N GLY A 25 6.28 12.05 -13.92
CA GLY A 25 5.70 13.19 -13.24
C GLY A 25 4.19 13.02 -13.04
N ALA A 26 3.57 13.91 -12.26
CA ALA A 26 2.22 13.89 -11.69
C ALA A 26 1.03 13.60 -12.65
N ALA A 27 1.06 12.53 -13.43
CA ALA A 27 -0.07 12.06 -14.21
C ALA A 27 -1.25 11.76 -13.27
N ASP A 28 -2.48 11.86 -13.76
CA ASP A 28 -3.65 11.55 -12.95
C ASP A 28 -3.64 10.05 -12.59
N TYR A 29 -3.14 9.74 -11.39
CA TYR A 29 -3.06 8.39 -10.84
C TYR A 29 -4.36 7.95 -10.16
N GLY A 30 -5.41 8.76 -10.30
CA GLY A 30 -6.71 8.54 -9.70
C GLY A 30 -6.69 8.71 -8.18
N THR A 31 -7.67 8.09 -7.52
CA THR A 31 -7.90 8.27 -6.09
C THR A 31 -7.33 7.13 -5.24
N ARG A 32 -6.34 6.38 -5.74
CA ARG A 32 -5.85 5.17 -5.05
C ARG A 32 -4.35 5.21 -4.80
N ALA A 33 -3.99 4.78 -3.61
CA ALA A 33 -2.60 4.64 -3.21
C ALA A 33 -2.38 3.24 -2.61
N ALA A 34 -1.13 2.78 -2.67
CA ALA A 34 -0.71 1.50 -2.15
C ALA A 34 0.65 1.63 -1.46
N LEU A 35 0.84 0.86 -0.39
CA LEU A 35 2.13 0.70 0.27
C LEU A 35 2.65 -0.71 -0.03
N LEU A 36 3.91 -0.80 -0.43
CA LEU A 36 4.65 -2.04 -0.61
C LEU A 36 5.87 -2.04 0.33
N PRO A 37 5.70 -2.51 1.58
CA PRO A 37 6.83 -2.65 2.48
C PRO A 37 7.76 -3.74 1.99
N PHE A 38 9.07 -3.52 2.12
CA PHE A 38 10.08 -4.51 1.78
C PHE A 38 11.20 -4.54 2.82
N ALA A 39 11.77 -5.72 2.99
CA ALA A 39 12.96 -5.95 3.79
C ALA A 39 14.02 -6.64 2.93
N ARG A 40 15.30 -6.44 3.27
CA ARG A 40 16.42 -7.14 2.62
C ARG A 40 16.92 -8.25 3.51
N ARG A 41 17.17 -9.43 2.92
CA ARG A 41 17.86 -10.55 3.54
C ARG A 41 19.02 -10.95 2.62
N GLY A 42 20.19 -10.38 2.87
CA GLY A 42 21.30 -10.44 1.92
C GLY A 42 20.92 -9.72 0.61
N GLU A 43 21.07 -10.41 -0.51
CA GLU A 43 20.74 -9.88 -1.85
C GLU A 43 19.24 -9.97 -2.19
N VAL A 44 18.48 -10.73 -1.43
CA VAL A 44 17.06 -10.99 -1.69
C VAL A 44 16.20 -9.92 -1.02
N ARG A 45 15.21 -9.41 -1.76
CA ARG A 45 14.12 -8.59 -1.20
C ARG A 45 12.90 -9.45 -0.95
N GLU A 46 12.31 -9.27 0.22
CA GLU A 46 11.00 -9.82 0.57
C GLU A 46 10.03 -8.66 0.75
N TYR A 47 8.81 -8.84 0.26
CA TYR A 47 7.75 -7.86 0.25
C TYR A 47 6.63 -8.30 1.19
N LEU A 48 6.13 -7.39 2.01
CA LEU A 48 4.99 -7.67 2.86
C LEU A 48 3.71 -7.47 2.04
N VAL A 49 2.98 -8.56 1.81
CA VAL A 49 1.74 -8.59 1.06
C VAL A 49 0.60 -9.10 1.91
N MET A 50 -0.64 -8.82 1.48
CA MET A 50 -1.85 -9.19 2.21
C MET A 50 -2.78 -10.07 1.38
N ARG A 51 -3.51 -10.96 2.06
CA ARG A 51 -4.62 -11.71 1.50
C ARG A 51 -5.93 -11.15 2.06
N PRO A 52 -6.89 -10.74 1.22
CA PRO A 52 -8.15 -10.22 1.72
C PRO A 52 -8.97 -11.29 2.44
N ALA A 53 -9.79 -10.88 3.39
CA ALA A 53 -10.89 -11.70 3.88
C ALA A 53 -11.84 -12.05 2.73
N ALA A 54 -12.14 -13.34 2.58
CA ALA A 54 -13.05 -13.82 1.54
C ALA A 54 -14.47 -13.36 1.87
N LYS A 55 -15.07 -12.51 1.03
CA LYS A 55 -16.49 -12.14 1.13
C LYS A 55 -17.43 -13.28 0.70
N ARG A 56 -16.89 -14.24 -0.05
CA ARG A 56 -17.57 -15.40 -0.63
C ARG A 56 -16.69 -16.64 -0.43
N PRO A 57 -16.68 -17.25 0.76
CA PRO A 57 -15.77 -18.35 1.10
C PRO A 57 -15.86 -19.55 0.14
N GLU A 58 -17.02 -19.76 -0.49
CA GLU A 58 -17.26 -20.83 -1.45
C GLU A 58 -16.42 -20.72 -2.75
N LEU A 59 -15.90 -19.53 -3.05
CA LEU A 59 -15.01 -19.31 -4.20
C LEU A 59 -13.53 -19.56 -3.88
N GLY A 60 -13.24 -20.00 -2.65
CA GLY A 60 -11.89 -20.13 -2.13
C GLY A 60 -11.29 -18.80 -1.69
N PRO A 61 -10.11 -18.85 -1.06
CA PRO A 61 -9.42 -17.65 -0.61
C PRO A 61 -8.97 -16.79 -1.81
N PRO A 62 -9.09 -15.45 -1.74
CA PRO A 62 -8.49 -14.59 -2.74
C PRO A 62 -6.96 -14.73 -2.74
N PRO A 63 -6.29 -14.43 -3.87
CA PRO A 63 -4.83 -14.44 -3.92
C PRO A 63 -4.23 -13.32 -3.07
N PHE A 64 -2.94 -13.43 -2.76
CA PHE A 64 -2.21 -12.33 -2.13
C PHE A 64 -2.14 -11.11 -3.06
N GLN A 65 -2.12 -9.91 -2.50
CA GLN A 65 -2.03 -8.65 -3.23
C GLN A 65 -1.31 -7.57 -2.42
N ILE A 66 -0.95 -6.48 -3.10
CA ILE A 66 -0.46 -5.25 -2.46
C ILE A 66 -1.62 -4.58 -1.72
N ALA A 67 -1.38 -4.14 -0.49
CA ALA A 67 -2.31 -3.34 0.29
C ALA A 67 -2.56 -2.00 -0.41
N LYS A 68 -3.83 -1.69 -0.68
CA LYS A 68 -4.23 -0.50 -1.42
C LYS A 68 -5.63 -0.09 -1.02
N GLY A 69 -5.87 1.21 -1.04
CA GLY A 69 -7.21 1.73 -0.88
C GLY A 69 -7.40 3.09 -1.51
N LYS A 70 -8.49 3.73 -1.11
CA LYS A 70 -8.95 4.98 -1.69
C LYS A 70 -8.52 6.13 -0.80
N ARG A 71 -8.15 7.27 -1.40
CA ARG A 71 -8.06 8.55 -0.69
C ARG A 71 -9.40 8.84 0.00
N MET A 72 -9.33 9.24 1.25
CA MET A 72 -10.48 9.75 2.01
C MET A 72 -10.65 11.27 1.81
N ALA A 73 -11.81 11.77 2.19
CA ALA A 73 -12.09 13.19 2.28
C ALA A 73 -12.52 13.55 3.71
N TRP A 74 -12.11 14.72 4.19
CA TRP A 74 -12.54 15.25 5.48
C TRP A 74 -13.94 15.85 5.33
N MET A 75 -14.94 15.22 5.95
CA MET A 75 -16.34 15.63 5.87
C MET A 75 -17.02 15.40 7.22
N ASN A 76 -17.78 16.40 7.68
CA ASN A 76 -18.52 16.31 8.96
C ASN A 76 -17.60 15.96 10.15
N GLY A 77 -16.39 16.53 10.19
CA GLY A 77 -15.44 16.35 11.29
C GLY A 77 -14.75 14.99 11.33
N ARG A 78 -14.75 14.22 10.23
CA ARG A 78 -14.05 12.94 10.14
C ARG A 78 -13.56 12.64 8.71
N TRP A 79 -12.52 11.82 8.62
CA TRP A 79 -12.11 11.20 7.35
C TRP A 79 -13.08 10.09 6.95
N ALA A 80 -13.51 10.12 5.68
CA ALA A 80 -14.40 9.10 5.14
C ALA A 80 -14.16 8.83 3.65
N ASP A 81 -14.49 7.61 3.23
CA ASP A 81 -14.53 7.23 1.81
C ASP A 81 -15.60 8.05 1.06
N ALA A 82 -15.16 9.01 0.25
CA ALA A 82 -16.06 9.82 -0.57
C ALA A 82 -15.94 9.43 -2.04
N LYS A 83 -17.00 8.87 -2.66
CA LYS A 83 -17.01 8.64 -4.11
C LYS A 83 -16.89 9.96 -4.88
N THR A 84 -17.64 10.95 -4.41
CA THR A 84 -17.72 12.32 -4.93
C THR A 84 -17.65 13.25 -3.71
N PRO A 85 -16.45 13.67 -3.28
CA PRO A 85 -16.33 14.60 -2.18
C PRO A 85 -16.94 15.97 -2.53
N PRO A 86 -17.40 16.75 -1.54
CA PRO A 86 -17.69 18.17 -1.71
C PRO A 86 -16.51 18.90 -2.35
N ALA A 87 -16.78 19.94 -3.14
CA ALA A 87 -15.75 20.66 -3.88
C ALA A 87 -14.70 21.33 -2.97
N ASP A 88 -15.10 21.66 -1.75
CA ASP A 88 -14.31 22.30 -0.70
C ASP A 88 -13.78 21.32 0.35
N ALA A 89 -14.06 20.01 0.20
CA ALA A 89 -13.56 19.03 1.16
C ALA A 89 -12.05 18.84 1.01
N GLU A 90 -11.35 18.81 2.14
CA GLU A 90 -9.95 18.41 2.18
C GLU A 90 -9.83 16.94 1.76
N ILE A 91 -8.94 16.66 0.81
CA ILE A 91 -8.74 15.30 0.29
C ILE A 91 -7.38 14.79 0.74
N GLU A 92 -7.39 13.63 1.41
CA GLU A 92 -6.21 12.91 1.91
C GLU A 92 -5.16 12.82 0.80
N GLU A 93 -3.89 13.17 1.06
CA GLU A 93 -2.86 13.03 0.03
C GLU A 93 -2.58 11.55 -0.30
N LEU A 94 -2.14 11.26 -1.53
CA LEU A 94 -1.76 9.89 -1.92
C LEU A 94 -0.74 9.21 -0.99
N PRO A 95 0.38 9.85 -0.58
CA PRO A 95 1.29 9.25 0.39
C PRO A 95 0.63 8.94 1.73
N MET A 96 -0.29 9.81 2.18
CA MET A 96 -1.03 9.62 3.42
C MET A 96 -1.97 8.42 3.34
N ALA A 97 -2.71 8.30 2.24
CA ALA A 97 -3.54 7.14 1.95
C ALA A 97 -2.72 5.84 1.92
N ALA A 98 -1.52 5.84 1.33
CA ALA A 98 -0.66 4.66 1.34
C ALA A 98 -0.24 4.25 2.75
N LEU A 99 0.17 5.19 3.60
CA LEU A 99 0.57 4.90 4.98
C LEU A 99 -0.60 4.43 5.84
N ARG A 100 -1.77 5.03 5.69
CA ARG A 100 -2.99 4.58 6.38
C ARG A 100 -3.32 3.14 6.01
N GLU A 101 -3.38 2.84 4.71
CA GLU A 101 -3.66 1.47 4.22
C GLU A 101 -2.57 0.49 4.66
N GLY A 102 -1.31 0.92 4.68
CA GLY A 102 -0.19 0.15 5.22
C GLY A 102 -0.35 -0.20 6.69
N ARG A 103 -0.85 0.72 7.52
CA ARG A 103 -1.16 0.41 8.92
C ARG A 103 -2.37 -0.50 9.03
N GLU A 104 -3.47 -0.15 8.38
CA GLU A 104 -4.75 -0.87 8.48
C GLU A 104 -4.62 -2.32 8.03
N GLU A 105 -4.04 -2.56 6.85
CA GLU A 105 -3.99 -3.88 6.23
C GLU A 105 -2.71 -4.66 6.58
N LEU A 106 -1.58 -3.98 6.81
CA LEU A 106 -0.28 -4.64 7.02
C LEU A 106 0.26 -4.49 8.44
N GLY A 107 -0.21 -3.52 9.22
CA GLY A 107 0.36 -3.21 10.54
C GLY A 107 1.63 -2.38 10.48
N VAL A 108 1.94 -1.75 9.35
CA VAL A 108 3.14 -0.94 9.17
C VAL A 108 2.90 0.44 9.75
N LEU A 109 3.74 0.83 10.71
CA LEU A 109 3.72 2.14 11.33
C LEU A 109 4.82 3.03 10.72
N PRO A 110 4.65 4.36 10.73
CA PRO A 110 5.68 5.28 10.21
C PRO A 110 7.07 5.08 10.83
N GLU A 111 7.15 4.74 12.12
CA GLU A 111 8.39 4.44 12.83
C GLU A 111 9.12 3.17 12.35
N HIS A 112 8.43 2.25 11.66
CA HIS A 112 9.05 1.06 11.10
C HIS A 112 9.79 1.36 9.78
N ILE A 113 9.53 2.51 9.16
CA ILE A 113 10.01 2.87 7.83
C ILE A 113 11.37 3.57 7.93
N ALA A 114 12.41 2.90 7.41
CA ALA A 114 13.76 3.44 7.35
C ALA A 114 14.00 4.31 6.12
N ALA A 115 13.39 3.93 5.00
CA ALA A 115 13.40 4.70 3.76
C ALA A 115 12.13 4.39 2.98
N TRP A 116 11.64 5.32 2.18
CA TRP A 116 10.48 5.07 1.35
C TRP A 116 10.47 5.91 0.08
N TYR A 117 9.84 5.35 -0.93
CA TYR A 117 10.08 5.68 -2.32
C TYR A 117 8.75 5.81 -3.05
N ASP A 118 8.64 6.83 -3.89
CA ASP A 118 7.52 6.97 -4.82
C ASP A 118 7.85 6.25 -6.13
N CYS A 119 7.21 5.12 -6.36
CA CYS A 119 7.43 4.28 -7.53
C CYS A 119 6.58 4.71 -8.74
N GLY A 120 5.74 5.73 -8.59
CA GLY A 120 4.83 6.20 -9.62
C GLY A 120 3.54 5.38 -9.71
N GLY A 121 2.86 5.49 -10.86
CA GLY A 121 1.51 4.98 -11.05
C GLY A 121 1.43 3.72 -11.88
N PHE A 122 0.69 2.73 -11.40
CA PHE A 122 0.54 1.42 -12.01
C PHE A 122 -0.93 1.10 -12.34
N PRO A 123 -1.21 0.50 -13.50
CA PRO A 123 -2.54 -0.03 -13.80
C PRO A 123 -2.80 -1.33 -13.03
N PHE A 124 -4.04 -1.55 -12.61
CA PHE A 124 -4.49 -2.82 -12.04
C PHE A 124 -5.96 -3.08 -12.38
N ALA A 125 -6.39 -4.33 -12.39
CA ALA A 125 -7.79 -4.66 -12.67
C ALA A 125 -8.66 -4.50 -11.40
N SER A 126 -9.88 -4.00 -11.53
CA SER A 126 -10.83 -4.00 -10.42
C SER A 126 -11.34 -5.42 -10.17
N ALA A 127 -11.11 -6.00 -8.99
CA ALA A 127 -11.62 -7.34 -8.66
C ALA A 127 -13.16 -7.44 -8.76
N ARG A 128 -13.87 -6.32 -8.56
CA ARG A 128 -15.34 -6.25 -8.63
C ARG A 128 -15.86 -6.11 -10.06
N THR A 129 -15.15 -5.39 -10.93
CA THR A 129 -15.71 -4.90 -12.21
C THR A 129 -14.89 -5.27 -13.43
N GLY A 130 -13.71 -5.88 -13.27
CA GLY A 130 -12.74 -6.13 -14.34
C GLY A 130 -12.05 -4.87 -14.89
N ALA A 131 -12.69 -3.71 -14.79
CA ALA A 131 -12.19 -2.44 -15.32
C ALA A 131 -10.77 -2.10 -14.82
N THR A 132 -9.92 -1.65 -15.74
CA THR A 132 -8.60 -1.11 -15.43
C THR A 132 -8.74 0.16 -14.59
N LYS A 133 -8.00 0.20 -13.48
CA LYS A 133 -7.84 1.33 -12.59
C LYS A 133 -6.37 1.67 -12.48
N ARG A 134 -6.07 2.84 -11.92
CA ARG A 134 -4.70 3.24 -11.60
C ARG A 134 -4.56 3.38 -10.08
N MET A 135 -3.36 3.13 -9.59
CA MET A 135 -2.96 3.44 -8.23
C MET A 135 -1.52 3.97 -8.23
N ARG A 136 -1.21 4.88 -7.31
CA ARG A 136 0.17 5.27 -7.02
C ARG A 136 0.74 4.32 -5.97
N VAL A 137 1.95 3.81 -6.19
CA VAL A 137 2.57 2.82 -5.29
C VAL A 137 3.79 3.45 -4.62
N TYR A 138 3.85 3.30 -3.30
CA TYR A 138 4.99 3.70 -2.48
C TYR A 138 5.67 2.46 -1.93
N ALA A 139 6.97 2.30 -2.19
CA ALA A 139 7.76 1.21 -1.60
C ALA A 139 8.42 1.69 -0.31
N ALA A 140 8.36 0.91 0.76
CA ALA A 140 8.93 1.29 2.06
C ALA A 140 9.93 0.24 2.56
N ALA A 141 11.20 0.62 2.67
CA ALA A 141 12.21 -0.20 3.34
C ALA A 141 11.94 -0.18 4.84
N VAL A 142 11.84 -1.36 5.46
CA VAL A 142 11.58 -1.49 6.91
C VAL A 142 12.79 -2.04 7.65
N GLY A 143 12.93 -1.65 8.92
CA GLY A 143 14.05 -2.04 9.78
C GLY A 143 13.98 -3.47 10.33
N SER A 144 12.82 -3.89 10.85
CA SER A 144 12.58 -5.25 11.37
C SER A 144 11.28 -5.83 10.82
N ARG A 145 11.35 -7.07 10.32
CA ARG A 145 10.18 -7.80 9.80
C ARG A 145 9.32 -8.36 10.91
N GLU A 146 9.99 -8.78 11.97
CA GLU A 146 9.44 -9.48 13.13
C GLU A 146 8.52 -8.54 13.92
N GLU A 147 8.93 -7.28 14.08
CA GLU A 147 8.15 -6.25 14.77
C GLU A 147 6.81 -5.99 14.08
N ILE A 148 6.77 -5.90 12.74
CA ILE A 148 5.55 -5.56 12.00
C ILE A 148 4.44 -6.60 12.17
N LEU A 149 4.79 -7.89 12.09
CA LEU A 149 3.80 -8.96 12.23
C LEU A 149 3.33 -9.15 13.68
N ALA A 150 4.19 -8.81 14.65
CA ALA A 150 3.89 -8.95 16.08
C ALA A 150 2.98 -7.82 16.62
N HIS A 151 3.13 -6.59 16.13
CA HIS A 151 2.60 -5.41 16.82
C HIS A 151 1.19 -4.96 16.43
N ALA A 152 0.58 -5.47 15.36
CA ALA A 152 -0.70 -4.95 14.90
C ALA A 152 -1.70 -6.05 14.52
N PRO A 153 -2.93 -6.03 15.06
CA PRO A 153 -4.04 -6.72 14.43
C PRO A 153 -4.27 -6.10 13.05
N ALA A 154 -4.38 -6.93 12.02
CA ALA A 154 -4.78 -6.46 10.71
C ALA A 154 -6.28 -6.09 10.74
N ALA A 155 -6.69 -5.22 9.82
CA ALA A 155 -8.10 -4.91 9.60
C ALA A 155 -8.91 -6.19 9.38
N ASN A 156 -10.20 -6.18 9.72
CA ASN A 156 -11.11 -7.31 9.49
C ASN A 156 -11.23 -7.70 8.00
N THR A 157 -10.76 -6.82 7.10
CA THR A 157 -10.65 -7.02 5.65
C THR A 157 -9.42 -7.82 5.24
N THR A 158 -8.50 -8.11 6.15
CA THR A 158 -7.28 -8.88 5.93
C THR A 158 -7.38 -10.28 6.56
N ALA A 159 -7.30 -11.34 5.75
CA ALA A 159 -7.24 -12.72 6.25
C ALA A 159 -5.83 -13.18 6.62
N ALA A 160 -4.81 -12.70 5.89
CA ALA A 160 -3.42 -13.07 6.15
C ALA A 160 -2.48 -11.95 5.68
N ARG A 161 -1.31 -11.90 6.30
CA ARG A 161 -0.18 -11.05 5.90
C ARG A 161 1.04 -11.96 5.81
N GLN A 162 1.85 -11.77 4.78
CA GLN A 162 3.02 -12.63 4.57
C GLN A 162 4.13 -11.86 3.88
N TRP A 163 5.36 -12.09 4.35
CA TRP A 163 6.56 -11.71 3.64
C TRP A 163 6.80 -12.71 2.51
N MET A 164 6.94 -12.21 1.28
CA MET A 164 7.15 -13.03 0.09
C MET A 164 8.26 -12.44 -0.77
N THR A 165 9.14 -13.29 -1.27
CA THR A 165 10.01 -12.95 -2.39
C THR A 165 9.17 -12.76 -3.66
N LEU A 166 9.74 -12.09 -4.68
CA LEU A 166 9.06 -11.94 -5.96
C LEU A 166 8.67 -13.29 -6.61
N PRO A 167 9.52 -14.35 -6.62
CA PRO A 167 9.11 -15.66 -7.12
C PRO A 167 7.90 -16.26 -6.38
N GLU A 168 7.88 -16.20 -5.05
CA GLU A 168 6.76 -16.70 -4.25
C GLU A 168 5.46 -15.92 -4.51
N PHE A 169 5.57 -14.60 -4.60
CA PHE A 169 4.44 -13.72 -4.90
C PHE A 169 3.93 -13.91 -6.34
N THR A 170 4.81 -14.22 -7.28
CA THR A 170 4.40 -14.54 -8.66
C THR A 170 3.58 -15.83 -8.72
N GLN A 171 3.86 -16.80 -7.85
CA GLN A 171 3.13 -18.07 -7.81
C GLN A 171 1.79 -18.01 -7.07
N SER A 172 1.72 -17.22 -5.99
CA SER A 172 0.59 -17.23 -5.05
C SER A 172 -0.19 -15.91 -4.98
N GLY A 173 0.37 -14.86 -5.59
CA GLY A 173 -0.19 -13.53 -5.67
C GLY A 173 -1.05 -13.32 -6.90
N ARG A 174 -1.70 -12.18 -6.91
CA ARG A 174 -2.56 -11.75 -8.01
C ARG A 174 -1.67 -11.31 -9.18
N ALA A 175 -1.91 -11.84 -10.38
CA ALA A 175 -1.00 -11.70 -11.52
C ALA A 175 -0.65 -10.25 -11.90
N ASP A 176 -1.63 -9.34 -11.93
CA ASP A 176 -1.40 -7.92 -12.21
C ASP A 176 -0.58 -7.22 -11.11
N HIS A 177 -0.77 -7.62 -9.84
CA HIS A 177 0.06 -7.14 -8.75
C HIS A 177 1.49 -7.70 -8.79
N ALA A 178 1.68 -8.96 -9.20
CA ALA A 178 3.01 -9.54 -9.35
C ALA A 178 3.85 -8.80 -10.39
N ALA A 179 3.24 -8.41 -11.52
CA ALA A 179 3.89 -7.57 -12.52
C ALA A 179 4.35 -6.21 -11.93
N ILE A 180 3.50 -5.58 -11.11
CA ILE A 180 3.83 -4.31 -10.42
C ILE A 180 5.02 -4.50 -9.48
N VAL A 181 5.05 -5.58 -8.68
CA VAL A 181 6.18 -5.85 -7.78
C VAL A 181 7.48 -6.08 -8.57
N ALA A 182 7.42 -6.77 -9.71
CA ALA A 182 8.58 -6.98 -10.57
C ALA A 182 9.16 -5.67 -11.14
N GLU A 183 8.27 -4.76 -11.57
CA GLU A 183 8.68 -3.42 -12.03
C GLU A 183 9.31 -2.60 -10.88
N ILE A 184 8.68 -2.61 -9.71
CA ILE A 184 9.21 -1.92 -8.51
C ILE A 184 10.55 -2.50 -8.09
N GLU A 185 10.74 -3.82 -8.16
CA GLU A 185 12.02 -4.44 -7.87
C GLU A 185 13.13 -3.91 -8.78
N THR A 186 12.83 -3.69 -10.05
CA THR A 186 13.77 -3.12 -11.02
C THR A 186 14.11 -1.68 -10.66
N LEU A 187 13.11 -0.86 -10.31
CA LEU A 187 13.32 0.53 -9.85
C LEU A 187 14.19 0.59 -8.58
N LEU A 188 13.96 -0.32 -7.63
CA LEU A 188 14.72 -0.37 -6.39
C LEU A 188 16.17 -0.84 -6.62
N LYS A 189 16.46 -1.62 -7.65
CA LYS A 189 17.83 -2.02 -8.01
C LYS A 189 18.65 -0.86 -8.56
N THR A 190 18.03 0.12 -9.20
CA THR A 190 18.73 1.30 -9.74
C THR A 190 18.96 2.41 -8.70
N ALA A 191 18.25 2.34 -7.56
CA ALA A 191 18.25 3.38 -6.54
C ALA A 191 19.15 3.11 -5.33
N THR A 192 19.61 1.87 -5.14
CA THR A 192 20.41 1.42 -3.99
C THR A 192 21.65 0.67 -4.45
#